data_AF-A0A950GBW8-F1
#
_entry.id   AF-A0A950GBW8-F1
#
_cell.length_a   1.000
_cell.length_b   1.000
_cell.length_c   1.000
_cell.angle_alpha   90.00
_cell.angle_beta   90.00
_cell.angle_gamma   90.00
#
_symmetry.space_group_name_H-M   'P 1'
#
loop_
_entity.id
_entity.type
_entity.pdbx_description
1 polymer ?
#
loop_
_entity_poly.entity_id
_entity_poly.type
_entity_poly.pdbx_seq_one_letter_code
_entity_poly.pdbx_strand_id
1 'polypeptide(L)'
;ALSEPALAEEAARAGDDHAIPHVKAAFVMAPAIVQGFDPGSLREDQIPVAIILGDMDAVAPPDTNGRVAAKLLPHAELKELGGVGHYDFLATCTPAGVATIPFCVHRVPQQPTHEAAISDALAFFARTLGAPPQP
;
A
#
# COMPACT_ATOMS: atom_id res chain seq x y z
N ALA A 1 -12.89 -1.76 -15.53
CA ALA A 1 -13.28 -2.30 -14.22
C ALA A 1 -14.53 -1.59 -13.71
N LEU A 2 -14.49 -0.29 -13.38
CA LEU A 2 -15.67 0.43 -12.84
C LEU A 2 -16.85 0.62 -13.82
N SER A 3 -16.68 0.31 -15.11
CA SER A 3 -17.75 0.40 -16.13
C SER A 3 -18.59 -0.88 -16.27
N GLU A 4 -18.27 -1.93 -15.50
CA GLU A 4 -19.06 -3.15 -15.47
C GLU A 4 -20.39 -2.90 -14.76
N PRO A 5 -21.55 -3.30 -15.33
CA PRO A 5 -22.85 -3.07 -14.70
C PRO A 5 -22.96 -3.64 -13.29
N ALA A 6 -22.26 -4.75 -13.01
CA ALA A 6 -22.22 -5.39 -11.71
C ALA A 6 -21.50 -4.58 -10.62
N LEU A 7 -20.75 -3.54 -10.99
CA LEU A 7 -20.02 -2.66 -10.06
C LEU A 7 -20.62 -1.24 -10.02
N ALA A 8 -21.79 -1.02 -10.65
CA ALA A 8 -22.37 0.31 -10.79
C ALA A 8 -22.77 0.93 -9.45
N GLU A 9 -23.25 0.12 -8.50
CA GLU A 9 -23.61 0.60 -7.16
C GLU A 9 -22.37 1.00 -6.35
N GLU A 10 -21.30 0.19 -6.39
CA GLU A 10 -20.03 0.52 -5.76
C GLU A 10 -19.39 1.76 -6.39
N ALA A 11 -19.41 1.85 -7.72
CA ALA A 11 -18.89 3.01 -8.44
C ALA A 11 -19.65 4.30 -8.08
N ALA A 12 -20.97 4.23 -7.89
CA ALA A 12 -21.78 5.38 -7.48
C ALA A 12 -21.45 5.88 -6.07
N ARG A 13 -20.93 5.01 -5.19
CA ARG A 13 -20.54 5.34 -3.81
C ARG A 13 -19.04 5.58 -3.62
N ALA A 14 -18.24 5.54 -4.69
CA ALA A 14 -16.78 5.65 -4.59
C ALA A 14 -16.30 7.00 -4.00
N GLY A 15 -17.15 8.04 -4.06
CA GLY A 15 -16.92 9.35 -3.48
C GLY A 15 -17.53 9.58 -2.09
N ASP A 16 -18.25 8.60 -1.53
CA ASP A 16 -18.77 8.71 -0.16
C ASP A 16 -17.62 8.74 0.87
N ASP A 17 -17.90 9.23 2.07
CA ASP A 17 -16.96 9.13 3.19
C ASP A 17 -16.89 7.67 3.68
N HIS A 18 -15.76 7.02 3.41
CA HIS A 18 -15.44 5.65 3.85
C HIS A 18 -14.49 5.63 5.07
N ALA A 19 -14.28 6.76 5.74
CA ALA A 19 -13.40 6.83 6.89
C ALA A 19 -13.86 5.87 8.01
N ILE A 20 -12.92 5.10 8.54
CA ILE A 20 -13.16 4.25 9.71
C ILE A 20 -12.90 5.10 10.96
N PRO A 21 -13.90 5.31 11.84
CA PRO A 21 -13.70 6.08 13.06
C PRO A 21 -12.51 5.58 13.88
N HIS A 22 -11.71 6.51 14.39
CA HIS A 22 -10.53 6.26 15.22
C HIS A 22 -9.28 5.70 14.51
N VAL A 23 -9.32 5.43 13.19
CA VAL A 23 -8.09 5.26 12.41
C VAL A 23 -7.45 6.64 12.24
N LYS A 24 -6.21 6.78 12.68
CA LYS A 24 -5.51 8.08 12.76
C LYS A 24 -4.28 8.20 11.86
N ALA A 25 -3.82 7.09 11.30
CA ALA A 25 -2.67 7.02 10.41
C ALA A 25 -2.68 5.67 9.66
N ALA A 26 -2.14 5.62 8.44
CA ALA A 26 -2.05 4.39 7.66
C ALA A 26 -0.65 4.19 7.06
N PHE A 27 -0.09 2.98 7.19
CA PHE A 27 1.12 2.57 6.48
C PHE A 27 0.71 1.53 5.43
N VAL A 28 0.94 1.83 4.15
CA VAL A 28 0.39 1.08 3.02
C VAL A 28 1.52 0.55 2.15
N MET A 29 1.60 -0.77 2.02
CA MET A 29 2.63 -1.46 1.24
C MET A 29 2.08 -1.85 -0.13
N ALA A 30 2.76 -1.43 -1.20
CA ALA A 30 2.42 -1.72 -2.59
C ALA A 30 0.90 -1.59 -2.88
N PRO A 31 0.27 -0.43 -2.59
CA PRO A 31 -1.17 -0.27 -2.80
C PRO A 31 -1.54 -0.57 -4.26
N ALA A 32 -2.66 -1.26 -4.44
CA ALA A 32 -3.19 -1.68 -5.74
C ALA A 32 -4.61 -1.16 -5.93
N ILE A 33 -5.08 -1.17 -7.19
CA ILE A 33 -6.47 -0.82 -7.54
C ILE A 33 -6.82 0.63 -7.13
N VAL A 34 -5.83 1.53 -7.16
CA VAL A 34 -6.04 2.95 -6.78
C VAL A 34 -7.06 3.63 -7.71
N GLN A 35 -7.24 3.12 -8.93
CA GLN A 35 -8.22 3.61 -9.89
C GLN A 35 -9.66 3.24 -9.52
N GLY A 36 -9.86 2.42 -8.49
CA GLY A 36 -11.15 2.12 -7.90
C GLY A 36 -11.71 3.24 -7.03
N PHE A 37 -10.85 4.16 -6.56
CA PHE A 37 -11.25 5.28 -5.71
C PHE A 37 -11.69 6.48 -6.56
N ASP A 38 -12.67 7.23 -6.05
CA ASP A 38 -12.88 8.59 -6.54
C ASP A 38 -11.66 9.47 -6.17
N PRO A 39 -11.04 10.20 -7.11
CA PRO A 39 -9.87 11.02 -6.78
C PRO A 39 -10.17 12.16 -5.79
N GLY A 40 -11.43 12.61 -5.69
CA GLY A 40 -11.89 13.58 -4.71
C GLY A 40 -11.83 13.02 -3.29
N SER A 41 -12.31 11.79 -3.08
CA SER A 41 -12.29 11.17 -1.74
C SER A 41 -10.86 10.98 -1.22
N LEU A 42 -9.90 10.61 -2.08
CA LEU A 42 -8.48 10.56 -1.68
C LEU A 42 -7.89 11.93 -1.33
N ARG A 43 -8.36 13.02 -1.96
CA ARG A 43 -7.90 14.39 -1.63
C ARG A 43 -8.48 14.91 -0.32
N GLU A 44 -9.61 14.38 0.10
CA GLU A 44 -10.28 14.77 1.34
C GLU A 44 -9.74 14.03 2.57
N ASP A 45 -9.03 12.92 2.40
CA ASP A 45 -8.40 12.18 3.49
C ASP A 45 -7.35 13.04 4.23
N GLN A 46 -7.59 13.30 5.51
CA GLN A 46 -6.73 14.15 6.34
C GLN A 46 -5.77 13.38 7.26
N ILE A 47 -5.81 12.04 7.30
CA ILE A 47 -4.86 11.31 8.14
C ILE A 47 -3.49 11.23 7.47
N PRO A 48 -2.39 11.18 8.24
CA PRO A 48 -1.08 10.84 7.69
C PRO A 48 -1.10 9.47 7.01
N VAL A 49 -0.51 9.38 5.82
CA VAL A 49 -0.36 8.11 5.09
C VAL A 49 1.09 7.93 4.66
N ALA A 50 1.69 6.80 5.01
CA ALA A 50 2.99 6.41 4.48
C ALA A 50 2.81 5.29 3.46
N ILE A 51 3.38 5.47 2.27
CA ILE A 51 3.34 4.50 1.18
C ILE A 51 4.76 3.98 0.94
N ILE A 52 4.92 2.67 0.93
CA ILE A 52 6.13 2.01 0.44
C ILE A 52 5.78 1.13 -0.76
N LEU A 53 6.55 1.21 -1.84
CA LEU A 53 6.31 0.41 -3.04
C LEU A 53 7.62 -0.03 -3.70
N GLY A 54 7.54 -1.03 -4.56
CA GLY A 54 8.65 -1.45 -5.42
C GLY A 54 8.53 -0.87 -6.82
N ASP A 55 9.64 -0.40 -7.39
CA ASP A 55 9.65 0.19 -8.74
C ASP A 55 9.45 -0.83 -9.88
N MET A 56 9.63 -2.12 -9.57
CA MET A 56 9.43 -3.26 -10.48
C MET A 56 8.14 -4.02 -10.18
N ASP A 57 7.19 -3.42 -9.46
CA ASP A 57 5.87 -3.99 -9.22
C ASP A 57 5.05 -4.08 -10.53
N ALA A 58 4.89 -5.31 -11.02
CA ALA A 58 4.08 -5.60 -12.21
C ALA A 58 2.60 -5.92 -11.90
N VAL A 59 2.25 -6.14 -10.63
CA VAL A 59 0.87 -6.45 -10.20
C VAL A 59 0.11 -5.17 -9.92
N ALA A 60 0.75 -4.24 -9.22
CA ALA A 60 0.29 -2.89 -8.96
C ALA A 60 1.30 -1.87 -9.51
N PRO A 61 1.34 -1.65 -10.84
CA PRO A 61 2.27 -0.72 -11.46
C PRO A 61 2.31 0.63 -10.73
N PRO A 62 3.50 1.12 -10.30
CA PRO A 62 3.61 2.33 -9.48
C PRO A 62 2.95 3.55 -10.12
N ASP A 63 3.09 3.70 -11.44
CA ASP A 63 2.59 4.83 -12.22
C ASP A 63 1.07 4.93 -12.29
N THR A 64 0.36 3.83 -12.04
CA THR A 64 -1.10 3.83 -11.98
C THR A 64 -1.62 3.65 -10.56
N ASN A 65 -0.77 3.25 -9.60
CA ASN A 65 -1.18 2.96 -8.23
C ASN A 65 -0.44 3.82 -7.19
N GLY A 66 0.60 3.30 -6.54
CA GLY A 66 1.21 3.96 -5.38
C GLY A 66 1.70 5.39 -5.63
N ARG A 67 2.24 5.69 -6.83
CA ARG A 67 2.62 7.08 -7.18
C ARG A 67 1.40 7.97 -7.41
N VAL A 68 0.27 7.42 -7.85
CA VAL A 68 -1.00 8.16 -8.01
C VAL A 68 -1.61 8.44 -6.65
N ALA A 69 -1.68 7.44 -5.77
CA ALA A 69 -2.18 7.61 -4.40
C ALA A 69 -1.36 8.67 -3.64
N ALA A 70 -0.03 8.59 -3.69
CA ALA A 70 0.87 9.56 -3.06
C ALA A 70 0.69 11.00 -3.57
N LYS A 71 0.27 11.18 -4.83
CA LYS A 71 -0.02 12.51 -5.41
C LYS A 71 -1.39 13.05 -5.01
N LEU A 72 -2.35 12.18 -4.73
CA LEU A 72 -3.73 12.57 -4.42
C LEU A 72 -3.93 12.79 -2.92
N LEU A 73 -3.30 11.98 -2.07
CA LEU A 73 -3.39 12.10 -0.63
C LEU A 73 -2.60 13.33 -0.13
N PRO A 74 -3.22 14.25 0.64
CA PRO A 74 -2.60 15.53 0.99
C PRO A 74 -1.43 15.41 1.98
N HIS A 75 -1.43 14.37 2.82
CA HIS A 75 -0.40 14.14 3.85
C HIS A 75 0.38 12.85 3.62
N ALA A 76 0.54 12.46 2.35
CA ALA A 76 1.26 11.25 2.00
C ALA A 76 2.78 11.44 1.94
N GLU A 77 3.51 10.46 2.44
CA GLU A 77 4.92 10.24 2.11
C GLU A 77 5.07 8.97 1.28
N LEU A 78 6.06 8.96 0.38
CA LEU A 78 6.31 7.85 -0.53
C LEU A 78 7.78 7.42 -0.44
N LYS A 79 8.00 6.11 -0.25
CA LYS A 79 9.30 5.46 -0.42
C LYS A 79 9.23 4.42 -1.53
N GLU A 80 10.16 4.51 -2.47
CA GLU A 80 10.30 3.55 -3.57
C GLU A 80 11.54 2.68 -3.35
N LEU A 81 11.38 1.36 -3.47
CA LEU A 81 12.45 0.39 -3.37
C LEU A 81 12.83 -0.13 -4.76
N GLY A 82 14.13 -0.08 -5.09
CA GLY A 82 14.65 -0.49 -6.39
C GLY A 82 14.69 -2.00 -6.57
N GLY A 83 14.21 -2.49 -7.72
CA GLY A 83 14.20 -3.90 -8.09
C GLY A 83 13.12 -4.75 -7.41
N VAL A 84 12.35 -4.15 -6.50
CA VAL A 84 11.33 -4.82 -5.68
C VAL A 84 10.02 -4.94 -6.46
N GLY A 85 9.41 -6.12 -6.42
CA GLY A 85 8.08 -6.40 -6.97
C GLY A 85 7.00 -6.52 -5.89
N HIS A 86 5.75 -6.70 -6.32
CA HIS A 86 4.57 -6.75 -5.44
C HIS A 86 4.71 -7.75 -4.29
N TYR A 87 5.10 -8.98 -4.65
CA TYR A 87 5.11 -10.11 -3.74
C TYR A 87 6.33 -10.14 -2.83
N ASP A 88 7.30 -9.23 -3.03
CA ASP A 88 8.47 -9.11 -2.18
C ASP A 88 8.14 -8.51 -0.80
N PHE A 89 6.93 -7.96 -0.61
CA PHE A 89 6.39 -7.54 0.68
C PHE A 89 5.65 -8.66 1.44
N LEU A 90 5.38 -9.81 0.80
CA LEU A 90 4.71 -10.94 1.45
C LEU A 90 5.69 -11.73 2.32
N ALA A 91 5.14 -12.45 3.31
CA ALA A 91 5.91 -13.34 4.15
C ALA A 91 6.76 -14.33 3.32
N THR A 92 7.96 -14.61 3.80
CA THR A 92 8.89 -15.52 3.12
C THR A 92 8.27 -16.91 2.97
N CYS A 93 8.30 -17.42 1.75
CA CYS A 93 7.75 -18.73 1.45
C CYS A 93 8.50 -19.84 2.18
N THR A 94 7.75 -20.86 2.61
CA THR A 94 8.32 -22.12 3.06
C THR A 94 8.97 -22.86 1.88
N PRO A 95 9.85 -23.86 2.12
CA PRO A 95 10.40 -24.67 1.03
C PRO A 95 9.33 -25.29 0.12
N ALA A 96 8.17 -25.69 0.68
CA ALA A 96 7.05 -26.19 -0.10
C ALA A 96 6.40 -25.11 -0.98
N GLY A 97 6.32 -23.87 -0.49
CA GLY A 97 5.84 -22.72 -1.26
C GLY A 97 6.76 -22.40 -2.44
N VAL A 98 8.07 -22.37 -2.20
CA VAL A 98 9.08 -22.14 -3.26
C VAL A 98 8.97 -23.18 -4.39
N ALA A 99 8.62 -24.42 -4.06
CA ALA A 99 8.48 -25.49 -5.04
C ALA A 99 7.18 -25.41 -5.88
N THR A 100 6.15 -24.68 -5.45
CA THR A 100 4.80 -24.81 -6.05
C THR A 100 4.11 -23.49 -6.39
N ILE A 101 4.51 -22.39 -5.76
CA ILE A 101 3.84 -21.10 -5.87
C ILE A 101 4.68 -20.16 -6.74
N PRO A 102 4.18 -19.74 -7.92
CA PRO A 102 4.98 -18.94 -8.85
C PRO A 102 5.51 -17.62 -8.26
N PHE A 103 4.76 -16.99 -7.36
CA PHE A 103 5.17 -15.72 -6.75
C PHE A 103 6.14 -15.86 -5.57
N CYS A 104 6.61 -17.08 -5.27
CA CYS A 104 7.73 -17.30 -4.34
C CYS A 104 9.11 -17.17 -5.01
N VAL A 105 9.16 -16.87 -6.31
CA VAL A 105 10.40 -16.59 -7.04
C VAL A 105 10.61 -15.08 -7.09
N HIS A 106 11.62 -14.62 -6.36
CA HIS A 106 11.91 -13.20 -6.17
C HIS A 106 13.07 -12.74 -7.07
N ARG A 107 12.98 -11.51 -7.60
CA ARG A 107 14.05 -10.91 -8.41
C ARG A 107 15.21 -10.44 -7.54
N VAL A 108 14.89 -9.95 -6.35
CA VAL A 108 15.83 -9.50 -5.32
C VAL A 108 15.57 -10.31 -4.04
N PRO A 109 16.54 -10.41 -3.12
CA PRO A 109 16.27 -10.97 -1.80
C PRO A 109 15.16 -10.18 -1.09
N GLN A 110 14.18 -10.85 -0.48
CA GLN A 110 13.08 -10.18 0.21
C GLN A 110 13.52 -9.47 1.50
N GLN A 111 14.59 -9.95 2.15
CA GLN A 111 14.94 -9.49 3.49
C GLN A 111 15.18 -7.97 3.59
N PRO A 112 15.93 -7.32 2.68
CA PRO A 112 16.03 -5.86 2.66
C PRO A 112 14.69 -5.14 2.49
N THR A 113 13.76 -5.68 1.69
CA THR A 113 12.40 -5.14 1.54
C THR A 113 11.64 -5.19 2.86
N HIS A 114 11.70 -6.32 3.57
CA HIS A 114 11.05 -6.48 4.87
C HIS A 114 11.66 -5.56 5.94
N GLU A 115 12.99 -5.48 6.00
CA GLU A 115 13.68 -4.60 6.95
C GLU A 115 13.34 -3.13 6.72
N ALA A 116 13.30 -2.70 5.46
CA ALA A 116 12.87 -1.35 5.11
C ALA A 116 11.42 -1.08 5.54
N ALA A 117 10.48 -1.96 5.16
CA ALA A 117 9.07 -1.79 5.51
C ALA A 117 8.83 -1.75 7.03
N ILE A 118 9.47 -2.66 7.79
CA ILE A 118 9.36 -2.69 9.26
C ILE A 118 9.94 -1.41 9.86
N SER A 119 11.15 -1.02 9.46
CA SER A 119 11.81 0.17 10.01
C SER A 119 10.99 1.44 9.75
N ASP A 120 10.49 1.61 8.52
CA ASP A 120 9.73 2.80 8.15
C ASP A 120 8.36 2.83 8.84
N ALA A 121 7.68 1.68 8.93
CA ALA A 121 6.40 1.58 9.63
C ALA A 121 6.55 1.91 11.12
N LEU A 122 7.56 1.36 11.80
CA LEU A 122 7.84 1.67 13.21
C LEU A 122 8.14 3.16 13.40
N ALA A 123 8.98 3.75 12.53
CA ALA A 123 9.27 5.17 12.58
C ALA A 123 8.01 6.02 12.30
N PHE A 124 7.12 5.58 11.40
CA PHE A 124 5.89 6.26 11.03
C PHE A 124 4.87 6.26 12.14
N PHE A 125 4.57 5.11 12.71
CA PHE A 125 3.62 5.06 13.80
C PHE A 125 4.15 5.75 15.06
N ALA A 126 5.45 5.65 15.35
CA ALA A 126 6.03 6.37 16.50
C ALA A 126 5.86 7.89 16.41
N ARG A 127 6.03 8.49 15.21
CA ARG A 127 5.86 9.95 15.03
C ARG A 127 4.41 10.40 14.90
N THR A 128 3.53 9.56 14.37
CA THR A 128 2.13 9.93 14.08
C THR A 128 1.17 9.60 15.23
N LEU A 129 1.40 8.50 15.92
CA LEU A 129 0.54 7.99 17.00
C LEU A 129 1.19 8.11 18.39
N GLY A 130 2.50 8.38 18.44
CA GLY A 130 3.31 8.33 19.65
C GLY A 130 3.89 6.93 19.92
N ALA A 131 4.75 6.83 20.92
CA ALA A 131 5.26 5.53 21.36
C ALA A 131 4.11 4.68 21.92
N PRO A 132 4.07 3.36 21.64
CA PRO A 132 3.12 2.48 22.30
C PRO A 132 3.29 2.60 23.83
N PRO A 133 2.19 2.59 24.61
CA PRO A 133 2.29 2.63 26.06
C PRO A 133 3.20 1.50 26.54
N GLN A 134 4.11 1.80 27.46
CA GLN A 134 4.94 0.77 28.08
C GLN A 134 4.04 -0.21 28.86
N PRO A 135 4.34 -1.52 28.82
CA PRO A 135 3.57 -2.52 29.55
C PRO A 135 3.57 -2.27 31.06
#